data_AF-A0A534ABI6-F1
#
_entry.id   AF-A0A534ABI6-F1
#
_cell.length_a   1.000
_cell.length_b   1.000
_cell.length_c   1.000
_cell.angle_alpha   90.00
_cell.angle_beta   90.00
_cell.angle_gamma   90.00
#
_symmetry.space_group_name_H-M   'P 1'
#
loop_
_entity.id
_entity.type
_entity.pdbx_description
1 polymer ?
#
loop_
_entity_poly.entity_id
_entity_poly.type
_entity_poly.pdbx_seq_one_letter_code
_entity_poly.pdbx_strand_id
1 'polypeptide(L)'
;MDDVLFHLHVFHLFKVAVTGWKLIGFLGVFLFTARWFVQAYATKKMKRVTVPMMFWYLSVAGSVLQLAYFVWGKNDSVGIMNTAFPMLVSVYNVVAHLRYHKPEVISPGGPEET
;
A
#
# COMPACT_ATOMS: atom_id res chain seq x y z
N MET A 1 23.46 15.47 -3.22
CA MET A 1 24.41 14.67 -4.00
C MET A 1 25.35 14.05 -2.99
N ASP A 2 25.15 12.76 -2.72
CA ASP A 2 26.11 11.80 -2.17
C ASP A 2 26.50 11.75 -0.68
N ASP A 3 25.58 12.05 0.24
CA ASP A 3 25.75 11.58 1.64
C ASP A 3 25.21 10.15 1.78
N VAL A 4 26.05 9.18 1.42
CA VAL A 4 25.80 7.77 1.72
C VAL A 4 25.89 7.62 3.25
N LEU A 5 24.75 7.39 3.90
CA LEU A 5 24.69 7.34 5.36
C LEU A 5 25.34 6.07 5.93
N PHE A 6 25.20 4.94 5.24
CA PHE A 6 25.78 3.67 5.66
C PHE A 6 26.12 2.79 4.44
N HIS A 7 27.27 2.10 4.53
CA HIS A 7 27.59 0.97 3.66
C HIS A 7 27.29 -0.32 4.40
N LEU A 8 26.24 -1.02 3.99
CA LEU A 8 25.96 -2.37 4.49
C LEU A 8 26.69 -3.38 3.59
N HIS A 9 27.54 -4.22 4.18
CA HIS A 9 28.10 -5.41 3.54
C HIS A 9 27.18 -6.60 3.86
N VAL A 10 26.25 -6.90 2.96
CA VAL A 10 25.28 -8.00 3.20
C VAL A 10 25.84 -9.35 2.76
N PHE A 11 26.64 -9.39 1.70
CA PHE A 11 27.50 -10.51 1.27
C PHE A 11 28.58 -9.87 0.38
N HIS A 12 29.73 -10.52 0.16
CA HIS A 12 30.87 -9.93 -0.59
C HIS A 12 30.52 -9.44 -2.03
N LEU A 13 29.33 -9.79 -2.54
CA LEU A 13 28.79 -9.44 -3.86
C LEU A 13 27.84 -8.22 -3.89
N PHE A 14 27.31 -7.75 -2.76
CA PHE A 14 26.28 -6.69 -2.73
C PHE A 14 26.69 -5.52 -1.84
N LYS A 15 27.25 -4.47 -2.44
CA LYS A 15 27.44 -3.17 -1.78
C LYS A 15 26.14 -2.37 -1.84
N VAL A 16 25.43 -2.30 -0.71
CA VAL A 16 24.22 -1.46 -0.60
C VAL A 16 24.60 -0.14 0.06
N ALA A 17 24.71 0.92 -0.75
CA ALA A 17 24.81 2.29 -0.25
C ALA A 17 23.41 2.78 0.14
N VAL A 18 23.15 3.03 1.42
CA VAL A 18 21.86 3.53 1.91
C VAL A 18 21.90 5.06 1.94
N THR A 19 21.07 5.70 1.13
CA THR A 19 20.88 7.17 1.11
C THR A 19 19.58 7.54 1.81
N GLY A 20 19.41 8.79 2.24
CA GLY A 20 18.16 9.26 2.88
C GLY A 20 16.90 8.96 2.05
N TRP A 21 16.98 9.13 0.72
CA TRP A 21 15.90 8.77 -0.20
C TRP A 21 15.60 7.27 -0.24
N LYS A 22 16.60 6.39 -0.08
CA LYS A 22 16.36 4.94 0.02
C LYS A 22 15.59 4.55 1.27
N LEU A 23 15.73 5.29 2.38
CA LEU A 23 14.90 5.07 3.57
C LEU A 23 13.42 5.34 3.29
N ILE A 24 13.12 6.39 2.54
CA ILE A 24 11.76 6.70 2.07
C ILE A 24 11.24 5.57 1.17
N GLY A 25 12.06 5.08 0.24
CA GLY A 25 11.75 3.93 -0.60
C GLY A 25 11.45 2.67 0.21
N PHE A 26 12.29 2.35 1.22
CA PHE A 26 12.09 1.21 2.10
C PHE A 26 10.83 1.34 2.96
N LEU A 27 10.53 2.53 3.46
CA LEU A 27 9.27 2.78 4.18
C LEU A 27 8.06 2.58 3.26
N GLY A 28 8.14 3.06 2.02
CA GLY A 28 7.11 2.83 1.01
C GLY A 28 6.92 1.34 0.69
N VAL A 29 8.01 0.57 0.57
CA VAL A 29 7.96 -0.89 0.40
C VAL A 29 7.34 -1.57 1.63
N PHE A 30 7.72 -1.16 2.83
CA PHE A 30 7.19 -1.70 4.07
C PHE A 30 5.67 -1.50 4.16
N LEU A 31 5.17 -0.27 3.95
CA LEU A 31 3.74 0.04 3.97
C LEU A 31 2.98 -0.70 2.86
N PHE A 32 3.55 -0.75 1.66
CA PHE A 32 2.95 -1.46 0.54
C PHE A 32 2.91 -2.98 0.76
N THR A 33 3.80 -3.53 1.57
CA THR A 33 3.81 -4.96 1.92
C THR A 33 2.90 -5.24 3.12
N ALA A 34 2.82 -4.31 4.08
CA ALA A 34 1.93 -4.37 5.26
C ALA A 34 0.46 -4.65 4.88
N ARG A 35 0.02 -4.22 3.69
CA ARG A 35 -1.33 -4.49 3.19
C ARG A 35 -1.68 -5.98 3.13
N TRP A 36 -0.72 -6.84 2.79
CA TRP A 36 -0.94 -8.29 2.72
C TRP A 36 -1.14 -8.87 4.12
N PHE A 37 -0.41 -8.37 5.12
CA PHE A 37 -0.62 -8.74 6.51
C PHE A 37 -2.00 -8.32 7.01
N VAL A 38 -2.44 -7.10 6.67
CA VAL A 38 -3.77 -6.60 7.01
C VAL A 38 -4.88 -7.43 6.36
N GLN A 39 -4.71 -7.80 5.08
CA GLN A 39 -5.66 -8.66 4.37
C GLN A 39 -5.70 -10.09 4.95
N ALA A 40 -4.53 -10.66 5.27
CA ALA A 40 -4.44 -11.98 5.90
C ALA A 40 -5.11 -11.99 7.28
N TYR A 41 -4.86 -10.96 8.10
CA TYR A 41 -5.49 -10.79 9.39
C TYR A 41 -7.01 -10.65 9.28
N ALA A 42 -7.49 -9.78 8.38
CA ALA A 42 -8.92 -9.59 8.16
C ALA A 42 -9.60 -10.89 7.68
N THR A 43 -8.96 -11.62 6.76
CA THR A 43 -9.46 -12.90 6.25
C THR A 43 -9.56 -13.95 7.36
N LYS A 44 -8.56 -14.04 8.25
CA LYS A 44 -8.58 -14.94 9.41
C LYS A 44 -9.71 -14.57 10.38
N LYS A 45 -9.90 -13.28 10.65
CA LYS A 45 -10.93 -12.78 11.56
C LYS A 45 -12.35 -13.04 11.02
N MET A 46 -12.56 -12.83 9.72
CA MET A 46 -13.88 -12.93 9.09
C MET A 46 -14.18 -14.33 8.52
N LYS A 47 -13.18 -15.22 8.46
CA LYS A 47 -13.25 -16.57 7.84
C LYS A 47 -13.73 -16.55 6.37
N ARG A 48 -13.52 -15.44 5.67
CA ARG A 48 -13.81 -15.27 4.24
C ARG A 48 -12.74 -14.40 3.60
N VAL A 49 -12.44 -14.64 2.32
CA VAL A 49 -11.48 -13.83 1.56
C VAL A 49 -12.06 -12.43 1.38
N THR A 50 -11.61 -11.50 2.21
CA THR A 50 -12.08 -10.11 2.21
C THR A 50 -10.92 -9.15 2.11
N VAL A 51 -11.09 -8.12 1.27
CA VAL A 51 -10.14 -7.01 1.16
C VAL A 51 -10.64 -5.86 2.05
N PRO A 52 -10.04 -5.65 3.24
CA PRO A 52 -10.48 -4.60 4.15
C PRO A 52 -10.14 -3.22 3.59
N MET A 53 -10.87 -2.17 3.99
CA MET A 53 -10.57 -0.79 3.56
C MET A 53 -9.14 -0.34 3.85
N MET A 54 -8.59 -0.80 4.97
CA MET A 54 -7.20 -0.52 5.35
C MET A 54 -6.18 -1.01 4.31
N PHE A 55 -6.51 -2.04 3.52
CA PHE A 55 -5.67 -2.49 2.40
C PHE A 55 -5.47 -1.37 1.37
N TRP A 56 -6.54 -0.65 1.04
CA TRP A 56 -6.50 0.41 0.04
C TRP A 56 -5.75 1.63 0.56
N TYR A 57 -5.96 2.02 1.83
CA TYR A 57 -5.21 3.12 2.45
C TYR A 57 -3.70 2.85 2.50
N LEU A 58 -3.30 1.65 2.91
CA LEU A 58 -1.88 1.26 2.93
C LEU A 58 -1.27 1.23 1.52
N SER A 59 -2.05 0.81 0.52
CA SER A 59 -1.59 0.78 -0.87
C SER A 59 -1.37 2.20 -1.41
N VAL A 60 -2.28 3.14 -1.14
CA VAL A 60 -2.09 4.56 -1.52
C VAL A 60 -0.86 5.15 -0.82
N ALA A 61 -0.76 4.99 0.51
CA ALA A 61 0.36 5.55 1.27
C ALA A 61 1.71 4.95 0.83
N GLY A 62 1.78 3.63 0.68
CA GLY A 62 2.98 2.93 0.22
C GLY A 62 3.38 3.31 -1.21
N SER A 63 2.41 3.43 -2.12
CA SER A 63 2.67 3.84 -3.50
C SER A 63 3.15 5.29 -3.61
N VAL A 64 2.61 6.22 -2.81
CA VAL A 64 3.07 7.63 -2.79
C VAL A 64 4.54 7.71 -2.39
N LEU A 65 4.95 6.99 -1.35
CA LEU A 65 6.34 6.98 -0.88
C LEU A 65 7.28 6.30 -1.87
N GLN A 66 6.86 5.19 -2.49
CA GLN A 66 7.64 4.53 -3.54
C GLN A 66 7.78 5.41 -4.79
N LEU A 67 6.71 6.07 -5.23
CA LEU A 67 6.79 7.03 -6.35
C LEU A 67 7.71 8.19 -6.01
N ALA A 68 7.64 8.73 -4.79
CA ALA A 68 8.56 9.77 -4.38
C ALA A 68 10.03 9.31 -4.47
N TYR A 69 10.33 8.09 -4.05
CA TYR A 69 11.67 7.51 -4.20
C TYR A 69 12.05 7.29 -5.68
N PHE A 70 11.15 6.76 -6.50
CA PHE A 70 11.45 6.46 -7.90
C PHE A 70 11.55 7.70 -8.78
N VAL A 71 10.83 8.79 -8.47
CA VAL A 71 10.89 10.06 -9.21
C VAL A 71 12.10 10.88 -8.79
N TRP A 72 12.31 11.11 -7.49
CA TRP A 72 13.37 12.01 -7.01
C TRP A 72 14.68 11.33 -6.64
N GLY A 73 14.64 10.06 -6.21
CA GLY A 73 15.82 9.35 -5.71
C GLY A 73 16.56 8.56 -6.78
N LYS A 74 15.84 7.67 -7.48
CA LYS A 74 16.43 6.74 -8.47
C LYS A 74 16.17 7.13 -9.93
N ASN A 75 15.11 7.89 -10.19
CA ASN A 75 14.63 8.30 -11.52
C ASN A 75 14.46 7.11 -12.49
N ASP A 76 13.85 6.04 -12.01
CA ASP A 76 13.69 4.77 -12.72
C ASP A 76 12.26 4.65 -13.27
N SER A 77 12.11 4.83 -14.58
CA SER A 77 10.81 4.83 -15.27
C SER A 77 10.03 3.53 -15.08
N VAL A 78 10.72 2.39 -14.99
CA VAL A 78 10.05 1.08 -14.80
C VAL A 78 9.48 1.00 -13.39
N GLY A 79 10.23 1.49 -12.39
CA GLY A 79 9.75 1.60 -11.02
C GLY A 79 8.53 2.50 -10.88
N ILE A 80 8.55 3.66 -11.54
CA ILE A 80 7.42 4.60 -11.58
C ILE A 80 6.18 3.92 -12.15
N MET A 81 6.31 3.27 -13.31
CA MET A 81 5.18 2.61 -13.98
C MET A 81 4.61 1.47 -13.13
N ASN A 82 5.48 0.65 -12.54
CA ASN A 82 5.09 -0.47 -11.68
C ASN A 82 4.35 -0.01 -10.41
N THR A 83 4.76 1.10 -9.79
CA THR A 83 4.11 1.63 -8.58
C THR A 83 2.85 2.44 -8.90
N ALA A 84 2.79 3.09 -10.06
CA ALA A 84 1.65 3.94 -10.47
C ALA A 84 0.37 3.12 -10.66
N PHE A 85 0.44 1.93 -11.26
CA PHE A 85 -0.76 1.13 -11.52
C PHE A 85 -1.49 0.71 -10.22
N PRO A 86 -0.83 0.12 -9.22
CA PRO A 86 -1.44 -0.14 -7.90
C PRO A 86 -1.98 1.12 -7.21
N MET A 87 -1.31 2.26 -7.38
CA MET A 87 -1.77 3.54 -6.81
C MET A 87 -3.12 3.93 -7.38
N LEU A 88 -3.25 3.93 -8.71
CA LEU A 88 -4.48 4.34 -9.41
C LEU A 88 -5.66 3.45 -9.01
N VAL A 89 -5.46 2.13 -9.00
CA VAL A 89 -6.49 1.18 -8.57
C VAL A 89 -6.88 1.43 -7.11
N SER A 90 -5.91 1.69 -6.24
CA SER A 90 -6.18 1.90 -4.81
C SER A 90 -6.93 3.21 -4.56
N VAL A 91 -6.53 4.30 -5.24
CA VAL A 91 -7.23 5.59 -5.17
C VAL A 91 -8.65 5.45 -5.69
N TYR A 92 -8.86 4.79 -6.82
CA TYR A 92 -10.19 4.54 -7.36
C TYR A 92 -11.07 3.81 -6.34
N ASN A 93 -10.56 2.74 -5.72
CA ASN A 93 -11.33 1.98 -4.73
C ASN A 93 -11.65 2.80 -3.47
N VAL A 94 -10.72 3.62 -2.97
CA VAL A 94 -10.98 4.54 -1.85
C VAL A 94 -12.05 5.57 -2.22
N VAL A 95 -11.93 6.20 -3.39
CA VAL A 95 -12.89 7.22 -3.85
C VAL A 95 -14.28 6.61 -4.08
N ALA A 96 -14.34 5.44 -4.72
CA ALA A 96 -15.60 4.71 -4.91
C ALA A 96 -16.24 4.38 -3.55
N HIS A 97 -15.46 3.92 -2.58
CA HIS A 97 -15.96 3.62 -1.25
C HIS A 97 -16.50 4.84 -0.52
N LEU A 98 -15.85 6.00 -0.65
CA LEU A 98 -16.32 7.26 -0.06
C LEU A 98 -17.59 7.77 -0.76
N ARG A 99 -17.73 7.54 -2.07
CA ARG A 99 -18.90 7.97 -2.86
C ARG A 99 -20.12 7.07 -2.71
N TYR A 100 -19.91 5.76 -2.59
CA TYR A 100 -20.98 4.76 -2.57
C TYR A 100 -21.23 4.17 -1.18
N HIS A 101 -20.74 4.83 -0.13
CA HIS A 101 -21.12 4.51 1.25
C HIS A 101 -22.61 4.87 1.46
N LYS A 102 -23.50 4.01 0.96
CA LYS A 102 -24.88 4.01 1.39
C LYS A 102 -24.85 3.48 2.82
N PRO A 103 -25.27 4.25 3.85
CA PRO A 103 -25.56 3.65 5.13
C PRO A 103 -26.55 2.52 4.83
N GLU A 104 -26.20 1.31 5.26
CA GLU A 104 -27.11 0.17 5.20
C GLU A 104 -28.33 0.61 6.00
N VAL A 105 -29.40 1.02 5.30
CA VAL A 105 -30.68 1.29 5.93
C VAL A 105 -31.14 -0.08 6.39
N ILE A 106 -30.88 -0.39 7.67
CA ILE A 106 -31.44 -1.55 8.34
C ILE A 106 -32.95 -1.36 8.23
N SER A 107 -33.58 -2.05 7.28
CA SER A 107 -35.04 -2.13 7.24
C SER A 107 -35.43 -2.89 8.51
N PRO A 108 -36.12 -2.25 9.48
CA PRO A 108 -36.60 -2.98 10.64
C PRO A 108 -37.61 -4.01 10.12
N GLY A 109 -37.40 -5.27 10.52
CA GLY A 109 -38.24 -6.45 10.29
C GLY A 109 -39.43 -6.27 9.35
N GLY A 110 -39.35 -6.87 8.16
CA GLY A 110 -40.58 -7.34 7.52
C GLY A 110 -41.30 -8.29 8.47
N PRO A 111 -42.63 -8.20 8.64
CA PRO A 111 -43.35 -9.08 9.54
C PRO A 111 -43.05 -10.53 9.18
N GLU A 112 -42.77 -11.33 10.21
CA GLU A 112 -42.78 -12.79 10.11
C GLU A 112 -44.20 -13.20 9.69
N GLU A 113 -44.44 -13.28 8.38
CA GLU A 113 -45.66 -13.85 7.84
C GLU A 113 -45.58 -15.38 7.98
N THR A 114 -46.14 -15.82 9.11
CA THR A 114 -46.89 -17.05 9.42
C THR A 114 -47.07 -18.08 8.32
#